data_AF-A0A925IDC2-F1
#
_entry.id   AF-A0A925IDC2-F1
#
_cell.length_a   1.000
_cell.length_b   1.000
_cell.length_c   1.000
_cell.angle_alpha   90.00
_cell.angle_beta   90.00
_cell.angle_gamma   90.00
#
_symmetry.space_group_name_H-M   'P 1'
#
loop_
_entity.id
_entity.type
_entity.pdbx_description
1 polymer ?
#
loop_
_entity_poly.entity_id
_entity_poly.type
_entity_poly.pdbx_seq_one_letter_code
_entity_poly.pdbx_strand_id
1 'polypeptide(L)' 'MGILRQIAEYLYLRKKDPDAPDTQWVKYMHGINRLSIILFLVAMIIIVLKLIFK' A
#
# COMPACT_ATOMS: atom_id res chain seq x y z
N MET A 1 -13.22 -8.85 -9.69
CA MET A 1 -12.34 -8.18 -8.71
C MET A 1 -12.23 -9.06 -7.47
N GLY A 2 -11.18 -9.88 -7.36
CA GLY A 2 -10.93 -10.68 -6.16
C GLY A 2 -9.87 -10.02 -5.28
N ILE A 3 -10.05 -10.00 -3.96
CA ILE A 3 -9.09 -9.42 -3.00
C ILE A 3 -7.68 -10.01 -3.21
N LEU A 4 -7.59 -11.33 -3.44
CA LEU A 4 -6.33 -12.03 -3.72
C LEU A 4 -5.62 -11.53 -4.98
N ARG A 5 -6.39 -11.16 -6.01
CA ARG A 5 -5.85 -10.65 -7.27
C ARG A 5 -5.29 -9.23 -7.08
N GLN A 6 -5.96 -8.39 -6.29
CA GLN A 6 -5.46 -7.05 -5.95
C GLN A 6 -4.16 -7.13 -5.12
N ILE A 7 -4.08 -8.07 -4.16
CA ILE A 7 -2.85 -8.29 -3.39
C ILE A 7 -1.71 -8.73 -4.31
N ALA A 8 -1.95 -9.67 -5.24
CA ALA A 8 -0.93 -10.12 -6.19
C ALA A 8 -0.45 -9.01 -7.14
N GLU A 9 -1.35 -8.15 -7.62
CA GLU A 9 -1.01 -6.95 -8.41
C GLU A 9 -0.22 -5.94 -7.56
N TYR A 10 -0.57 -5.77 -6.28
CA TYR A 10 0.12 -4.86 -5.36
C TYR A 10 1.53 -5.31 -5.00
N LEU A 11 1.75 -6.62 -4.88
CA LEU A 11 3.06 -7.24 -4.64
C LEU A 11 3.90 -7.38 -5.93
N TYR A 12 3.45 -6.84 -7.06
CA TYR A 12 4.07 -6.97 -8.38
C TYR A 12 4.25 -8.43 -8.86
N LEU A 13 3.58 -9.39 -8.21
CA LEU A 13 3.57 -10.81 -8.60
C LEU A 13 2.75 -11.04 -9.87
N ARG A 14 1.91 -10.06 -10.22
CA ARG A 14 1.08 -10.06 -11.42
C ARG A 14 1.18 -8.69 -12.10
N LYS A 15 1.21 -8.72 -13.43
CA LYS A 15 1.18 -7.50 -14.26
C LYS A 15 -0.11 -6.73 -13.95
N LYS A 16 0.02 -5.40 -13.82
CA LYS A 16 -1.12 -4.50 -13.62
C LYS A 16 -2.15 -4.73 -14.72
N ASP A 17 -3.43 -4.69 -14.35
CA ASP A 17 -4.54 -4.84 -15.30
C ASP A 17 -4.39 -3.82 -16.45
N PRO A 18 -4.26 -4.27 -17.72
CA PRO A 18 -4.12 -3.38 -18.87
C PRO A 18 -5.38 -2.55 -19.13
N ASP A 19 -6.54 -2.98 -18.65
CA ASP A 19 -7.81 -2.26 -18.79
C ASP A 19 -8.03 -1.25 -17.65
N ALA A 20 -7.07 -1.12 -16.73
CA ALA A 20 -7.17 -0.17 -15.64
C ALA A 20 -7.14 1.28 -16.18
N PRO A 21 -8.06 2.16 -15.73
CA PRO A 21 -8.07 3.55 -16.17
C PRO A 21 -6.75 4.23 -15.80
N ASP A 22 -5.98 4.70 -16.80
CA ASP A 22 -4.76 5.48 -16.59
C ASP A 22 -5.10 6.96 -16.38
N THR A 23 -5.84 7.24 -15.32
CA THR A 23 -6.18 8.61 -14.93
C THR A 23 -5.25 9.11 -13.84
N GLN A 24 -5.06 10.43 -13.79
CA GLN A 24 -4.28 11.09 -12.73
C GLN A 24 -4.82 10.77 -11.33
N TRP A 25 -6.14 10.59 -11.20
CA TRP A 25 -6.81 10.19 -9.97
C TRP A 25 -6.37 8.81 -9.47
N VAL A 26 -6.21 7.83 -10.36
CA VAL A 26 -5.72 6.49 -9.99
C VAL A 26 -4.26 6.55 -9.52
N LYS A 27 -3.44 7.43 -10.12
CA LYS A 27 -2.06 7.67 -9.66
C LYS A 27 -2.04 8.30 -8.26
N TYR A 28 -2.92 9.27 -8.00
CA TYR A 28 -3.07 9.87 -6.66
C TYR A 28 -3.57 8.87 -5.62
N MET A 29 -4.57 8.05 -5.94
CA MET A 29 -5.05 7.00 -5.03
C MET A 29 -3.92 6.06 -4.60
N HIS A 30 -3.11 5.60 -5.54
CA HIS A 30 -1.98 4.74 -5.21
C HIS A 30 -0.88 5.51 -4.45
N GLY A 31 -0.67 6.80 -4.73
CA GLY A 31 0.21 7.67 -3.94
C GLY A 31 -0.22 7.76 -2.48
N ILE A 32 -1.51 7.99 -2.23
CA ILE A 32 -2.10 8.02 -0.89
C ILE A 32 -1.91 6.68 -0.19
N ASN A 33 -2.13 5.55 -0.88
CA ASN A 33 -1.95 4.23 -0.30
C ASN A 33 -0.48 3.91 0.03
N ARG A 34 0.47 4.39 -0.78
CA ARG A 34 1.90 4.28 -0.46
C ARG A 34 2.23 5.10 0.81
N LEU A 35 1.71 6.32 0.90
CA LEU A 35 1.93 7.18 2.05
C LEU A 35 1.31 6.59 3.33
N SER A 36 0.10 6.02 3.25
CA SER A 36 -0.57 5.41 4.40
C SER A 36 0.20 4.21 4.95
N ILE A 37 0.76 3.35 4.08
CA ILE A 37 1.60 2.22 4.51
C ILE A 37 2.86 2.72 5.20
N ILE A 38 3.53 3.74 4.66
CA ILE A 38 4.74 4.32 5.29
C ILE A 38 4.40 4.87 6.67
N LEU A 39 3.34 5.65 6.78
CA LEU A 39 2.92 6.22 8.06
C LEU A 39 2.53 5.14 9.07
N PHE A 40 1.82 4.11 8.63
CA PHE A 40 1.47 2.95 9.45
C PHE A 40 2.73 2.23 9.98
N LEU A 41 3.71 1.96 9.12
CA LEU A 41 4.97 1.31 9.51
C LEU A 41 5.76 2.17 10.50
N VAL A 42 5.83 3.49 10.29
CA VAL A 42 6.45 4.42 11.24
C VAL A 42 5.75 4.37 12.60
N ALA A 43 4.42 4.41 12.64
CA ALA A 43 3.66 4.29 13.87
C ALA A 43 3.90 2.94 14.58
N MET A 44 3.94 1.83 13.83
CA MET A 44 4.28 0.51 14.35
C MET A 44 5.67 0.48 14.99
N ILE A 45 6.68 1.07 14.33
CA ILE A 45 8.03 1.19 14.89
C ILE A 45 8.00 1.98 16.20
N ILE A 46 7.32 3.14 16.23
CA ILE A 46 7.21 3.97 17.43
C ILE A 46 6.56 3.19 18.59
N ILE A 47 5.48 2.44 18.32
CA ILE A 47 4.80 1.62 19.33
C ILE A 47 5.73 0.53 19.86
N VAL A 48 6.42 -0.20 18.98
CA VAL A 48 7.38 -1.25 19.38
C VAL A 48 8.52 -0.66 20.22
N LEU A 49 9.10 0.47 19.80
CA LEU A 49 10.14 1.15 20.57
C LEU A 49 9.63 1.57 21.94
N LYS A 50 8.42 2.12 22.03
CA LYS A 50 7.80 2.51 23.31
C LYS A 50 7.42 1.33 24.20
N LEU A 51 7.22 0.13 23.65
CA LEU A 51 6.91 -1.07 24.43
C LEU A 51 8.19 -1.76 24.93
N ILE A 52 9.25 -1.78 24.11
CA ILE A 52 10.52 -2.45 24.44
C ILE A 52 11.43 -1.54 25.28
N PHE A 53 11.55 -0.26 24.91
CA PHE A 53 12.41 0.72 25.58
C PHE A 53 11.63 1.63 26.54
N LYS A 54 10.51 1.12 27.06
CA LYS A 54 9.72 1.82 28.08
C LYS A 54 10.50 2.00 29.36
#